data_AF-A0A5C1QEM7-F1
#
_entry.id   AF-A0A5C1QEM7-F1
#
_cell.length_a   1.000
_cell.length_b   1.000
_cell.length_c   1.000
_cell.angle_alpha   90.00
_cell.angle_beta   90.00
_cell.angle_gamma   90.00
#
_symmetry.space_group_name_H-M   'P 1'
#
loop_
_entity.id
_entity.type
_entity.pdbx_description
1 polymer ?
#
loop_
_entity_poly.entity_id
_entity_poly.type
_entity_poly.pdbx_seq_one_letter_code
_entity_poly.pdbx_strand_id
1 'polypeptide(L)'
;MIRKLVILHTLLLLVSTIYGVNDKIYSQGSSSVDTLAQFLSQGNGALGEELVYEFATIYIEESKIEGINWDIAFVQMCLETGFLRYGGLVESGQNNFCGLGSFDNKQGASFPTIREGVRAHIQHLKAYSSTEDLNRELLDPRFHFVERGSALDVHDLTGRWATDPKYGIKLVSLLQRVSLIERTQLVLNAEVPMGYQEVSEPKVMVVSDIIEVKPVIKDVVETVFEGIIDENIVEDGIEEKGGWLK
;
A
#
# COMPACT_ATOMS: atom_id res chain seq x y z
N MET A 1 12.18 -14.38 -20.04
CA MET A 1 11.87 -14.08 -18.63
C MET A 1 12.07 -12.59 -18.30
N ILE A 2 13.29 -12.04 -18.43
CA ILE A 2 13.62 -10.64 -18.04
C ILE A 2 12.75 -9.58 -18.74
N ARG A 3 12.45 -9.73 -20.04
CA ARG A 3 11.61 -8.77 -20.79
C ARG A 3 10.16 -8.69 -20.29
N LYS A 4 9.57 -9.81 -19.86
CA LYS A 4 8.18 -9.84 -19.35
C LYS A 4 8.07 -9.14 -18.00
N LEU A 5 9.05 -9.34 -17.11
CA LEU A 5 9.09 -8.71 -15.79
C LEU A 5 9.26 -7.18 -15.89
N VAL A 6 10.08 -6.71 -16.83
CA VAL A 6 10.28 -5.27 -17.09
C VAL A 6 9.01 -4.61 -17.63
N ILE A 7 8.30 -5.26 -18.57
CA ILE A 7 7.05 -4.75 -19.12
C ILE A 7 5.97 -4.67 -18.03
N LEU A 8 5.81 -5.73 -17.22
CA LEU A 8 4.85 -5.76 -16.12
C LEU A 8 5.13 -4.67 -15.08
N HIS A 9 6.38 -4.50 -14.68
CA HIS A 9 6.76 -3.46 -13.73
C HIS A 9 6.51 -2.05 -14.28
N THR A 10 6.82 -1.82 -15.56
CA THR A 10 6.55 -0.55 -16.24
C THR A 10 5.05 -0.27 -16.30
N LEU A 11 4.24 -1.30 -16.53
CA LEU A 11 2.79 -1.19 -16.56
C LEU A 11 2.20 -0.87 -15.18
N LEU A 12 2.65 -1.55 -14.14
CA LEU A 12 2.21 -1.30 -12.76
C LEU A 12 2.56 0.13 -12.33
N LEU A 13 3.73 0.64 -12.72
CA LEU A 13 4.12 2.03 -12.50
C LEU A 13 3.16 3.00 -13.20
N LEU A 14 2.86 2.78 -14.49
CA LEU A 14 1.92 3.60 -15.27
C LEU A 14 0.49 3.56 -14.70
N VAL A 15 0.01 2.38 -14.28
CA VAL A 15 -1.31 2.24 -13.65
C VAL A 15 -1.32 2.90 -12.26
N SER A 16 -0.21 2.95 -11.53
CA SER A 16 -0.13 3.69 -10.26
C SER A 16 -0.23 5.20 -10.46
N THR A 17 0.40 5.73 -11.50
CA THR A 17 0.36 7.17 -11.82
C THR A 17 -0.98 7.60 -12.41
N ILE A 18 -1.68 6.71 -13.11
CA ILE A 18 -3.00 6.99 -13.72
C ILE A 18 -4.14 6.95 -12.69
N TYR A 19 -4.13 5.99 -11.74
CA TYR A 19 -5.29 5.75 -10.87
C TYR A 19 -5.23 6.47 -9.50
N GLY A 20 -4.14 7.18 -9.19
CA GLY A 20 -3.99 7.85 -7.90
C GLY A 20 -3.96 6.90 -6.70
N VAL A 21 -3.90 7.47 -5.50
CA VAL A 21 -3.98 6.75 -4.22
C VAL A 21 -5.12 7.34 -3.39
N ASN A 22 -5.71 6.55 -2.50
CA ASN A 22 -6.69 7.07 -1.54
C ASN A 22 -5.97 7.96 -0.52
N ASP A 23 -6.21 9.26 -0.61
CA ASP A 23 -5.59 10.29 0.22
C ASP A 23 -6.50 10.81 1.36
N LYS A 24 -7.73 10.29 1.47
CA LYS A 24 -8.68 10.67 2.51
C LYS A 24 -8.34 9.96 3.82
N ILE A 25 -8.15 10.73 4.90
CA ILE A 25 -7.68 10.20 6.19
C ILE A 25 -8.78 9.37 6.87
N TYR A 26 -10.00 9.92 6.96
CA TYR A 26 -11.17 9.21 7.49
C TYR A 26 -11.80 8.33 6.41
N SER A 27 -11.13 7.23 6.09
CA SER A 27 -11.54 6.27 5.07
C SER A 27 -10.90 4.90 5.31
N GLN A 28 -11.24 3.90 4.49
CA GLN A 28 -10.66 2.56 4.59
C GLN A 28 -9.32 2.50 3.85
N GLY A 29 -8.30 1.92 4.48
CA GLY A 29 -7.06 1.54 3.80
C GLY A 29 -7.28 0.33 2.89
N SER A 30 -6.25 -0.04 2.13
CA SER A 30 -6.34 -1.13 1.14
C SER A 30 -5.21 -2.14 1.25
N SER A 31 -4.05 -1.78 1.80
CA SER A 31 -2.91 -2.68 1.81
C SER A 31 -3.04 -3.80 2.84
N SER A 32 -2.49 -4.95 2.46
CA SER A 32 -2.34 -6.14 3.29
C SER A 32 -1.27 -5.97 4.37
N VAL A 33 -1.31 -6.82 5.40
CA VAL A 33 -0.25 -6.91 6.41
C VAL A 33 1.10 -7.17 5.74
N ASP A 34 1.15 -8.10 4.78
CA ASP A 34 2.37 -8.48 4.06
C ASP A 34 2.96 -7.29 3.29
N THR A 35 2.13 -6.49 2.63
CA THR A 35 2.59 -5.29 1.94
C THR A 35 3.18 -4.25 2.90
N LEU A 36 2.52 -3.96 4.02
CA LEU A 36 3.01 -2.99 4.98
C LEU A 36 4.30 -3.47 5.68
N ALA A 37 4.36 -4.75 6.04
CA ALA A 37 5.54 -5.37 6.63
C ALA A 37 6.72 -5.34 5.63
N GLN A 38 6.49 -5.68 4.36
CA GLN A 38 7.49 -5.58 3.31
C GLN A 38 7.97 -4.14 3.12
N PHE A 39 7.06 -3.16 3.10
CA PHE A 39 7.39 -1.76 2.94
C PHE A 39 8.27 -1.23 4.08
N LEU A 40 7.93 -1.58 5.33
CA LEU A 40 8.72 -1.22 6.50
C LEU A 40 10.10 -1.89 6.48
N SER A 41 10.17 -3.18 6.13
CA SER A 41 11.43 -3.92 6.01
C SER A 41 12.35 -3.33 4.91
N GLN A 42 11.82 -3.00 3.74
CA GLN A 42 12.58 -2.30 2.68
C GLN A 42 13.08 -0.93 3.16
N GLY A 43 12.25 -0.24 3.94
CA GLY A 43 12.55 1.03 4.54
C GLY A 43 13.63 0.94 5.62
N ASN A 44 13.66 -0.14 6.40
CA ASN A 44 14.61 -0.40 7.48
C ASN A 44 14.92 -1.91 7.63
N GLY A 45 15.90 -2.38 6.87
CA GLY A 45 16.30 -3.80 6.86
C GLY A 45 17.00 -4.30 8.11
N ALA A 46 17.19 -3.47 9.14
CA ALA A 46 17.71 -3.89 10.44
C ALA A 46 16.61 -4.43 11.37
N LEU A 47 15.34 -4.20 11.05
CA LEU A 47 14.22 -4.70 11.84
C LEU A 47 14.01 -6.20 11.62
N GLY A 48 13.73 -6.92 12.70
CA GLY A 48 13.34 -8.33 12.63
C GLY A 48 11.96 -8.51 11.99
N GLU A 49 11.74 -9.67 11.39
CA GLU A 49 10.48 -10.03 10.71
C GLU A 49 9.28 -9.90 11.64
N GLU A 50 9.34 -10.50 12.83
CA GLU A 50 8.27 -10.45 13.82
C GLU A 50 7.81 -9.00 14.11
N LEU A 51 8.76 -8.07 14.26
CA LEU A 51 8.47 -6.68 14.58
C LEU A 51 7.80 -5.94 13.41
N VAL A 52 8.22 -6.15 12.16
CA VAL A 52 7.58 -5.47 11.03
C VAL A 52 6.14 -5.95 10.82
N TYR A 53 5.87 -7.23 11.07
CA TYR A 53 4.51 -7.79 11.04
C TYR A 53 3.65 -7.33 12.22
N GLU A 54 4.24 -7.20 13.41
CA GLU A 54 3.56 -6.65 14.59
C GLU A 54 3.08 -5.21 14.30
N PHE A 55 3.95 -4.34 13.80
CA PHE A 55 3.58 -2.97 13.43
C PHE A 55 2.48 -2.93 12.37
N ALA A 56 2.63 -3.69 11.28
CA ALA A 56 1.63 -3.74 10.21
C ALA A 56 0.25 -4.16 10.73
N THR A 57 0.21 -5.21 11.57
CA THR A 57 -1.02 -5.74 12.17
C THR A 57 -1.68 -4.72 13.09
N ILE A 58 -0.92 -4.13 14.03
CA ILE A 58 -1.45 -3.17 15.00
C ILE A 58 -2.04 -1.93 14.30
N TYR A 59 -1.35 -1.40 13.29
CA TYR A 59 -1.86 -0.25 12.53
C TYR A 59 -3.18 -0.58 11.83
N ILE A 60 -3.30 -1.73 11.19
CA ILE A 60 -4.56 -2.14 10.53
C ILE A 60 -5.69 -2.26 11.56
N GLU A 61 -5.43 -2.91 12.71
CA GLU A 61 -6.44 -3.13 13.74
C GLU A 61 -6.94 -1.84 14.38
N GLU A 62 -6.04 -0.98 14.88
CA GLU A 62 -6.42 0.26 15.56
C GLU A 62 -7.08 1.24 14.56
N SER A 63 -6.59 1.30 13.31
CA SER A 63 -7.18 2.18 12.29
C SER A 63 -8.59 1.73 11.88
N LYS A 64 -8.82 0.42 11.72
CA LYS A 64 -10.16 -0.12 11.43
C LYS A 64 -11.18 0.21 12.52
N ILE A 65 -10.76 0.17 13.79
CA ILE A 65 -11.63 0.52 14.91
C ILE A 65 -12.06 1.98 14.84
N GLU A 66 -11.14 2.89 14.50
CA GLU A 66 -11.42 4.32 14.51
C GLU A 66 -11.95 4.87 13.17
N GLY A 67 -11.89 4.09 12.09
CA GLY A 67 -12.29 4.50 10.73
C GLY A 67 -11.22 5.29 9.99
N ILE A 68 -9.95 5.08 10.36
CA ILE A 68 -8.80 5.77 9.76
C ILE A 68 -8.15 4.88 8.69
N ASN A 69 -7.63 5.51 7.65
CA ASN A 69 -6.92 4.82 6.60
C ASN A 69 -5.55 4.38 7.11
N TRP A 70 -5.35 3.06 7.28
CA TRP A 70 -4.11 2.52 7.79
C TRP A 70 -2.93 2.69 6.84
N ASP A 71 -3.15 2.78 5.53
CA ASP A 71 -2.06 3.03 4.57
C ASP A 71 -1.45 4.41 4.86
N ILE A 72 -2.32 5.43 5.09
CA ILE A 72 -1.93 6.79 5.47
C ILE A 72 -1.21 6.80 6.81
N ALA A 73 -1.83 6.24 7.85
CA ALA A 73 -1.24 6.24 9.19
C ALA A 73 0.11 5.51 9.22
N PHE A 74 0.24 4.41 8.49
CA PHE A 74 1.48 3.63 8.43
C PHE A 74 2.60 4.38 7.69
N VAL A 75 2.32 4.97 6.52
CA VAL A 75 3.35 5.75 5.81
C VAL A 75 3.73 7.03 6.55
N GLN A 76 2.78 7.63 7.27
CA GLN A 76 3.06 8.78 8.13
C GLN A 76 4.00 8.37 9.26
N MET A 77 3.77 7.24 9.93
CA MET A 77 4.72 6.69 10.91
C MET A 77 6.12 6.49 10.32
N CYS A 78 6.20 5.90 9.12
CA CYS A 78 7.48 5.71 8.44
C CYS A 78 8.19 7.04 8.17
N LEU A 79 7.45 8.09 7.79
CA LEU A 79 7.99 9.42 7.56
C LEU A 79 8.49 10.07 8.85
N GLU A 80 7.67 10.07 9.90
CA GLU A 80 7.93 10.73 11.19
C GLU A 80 9.10 10.09 11.94
N THR A 81 9.23 8.75 11.86
CA THR A 81 10.25 8.00 12.60
C THR A 81 11.49 7.67 11.76
N GLY A 82 11.50 8.01 10.46
CA GLY A 82 12.54 7.55 9.54
C GLY A 82 12.56 6.02 9.40
N PHE A 83 11.39 5.40 9.31
CA PHE A 83 11.16 3.95 9.30
C PHE A 83 11.66 3.28 10.59
N LEU A 84 11.25 3.80 11.75
CA LEU A 84 11.65 3.33 13.09
C LEU A 84 13.16 3.37 13.37
N ARG A 85 13.93 4.13 12.60
CA ARG A 85 15.34 4.41 12.94
C ARG A 85 15.45 5.44 14.05
N TYR A 86 14.46 6.33 14.14
CA TYR A 86 14.49 7.52 14.97
C TYR A 86 15.72 8.39 14.62
N GLY A 87 15.86 9.55 15.25
CA GLY A 87 16.89 10.53 14.89
C GLY A 87 16.41 11.98 14.96
N GLY A 88 15.12 12.17 15.21
CA GLY A 88 14.54 13.43 15.67
C GLY A 88 14.54 13.52 17.20
N LEU A 89 13.61 14.32 17.71
CA LEU A 89 13.45 14.58 19.15
C LEU A 89 12.78 13.44 19.93
N VAL A 90 12.16 12.48 19.23
CA VAL A 90 11.52 11.31 19.83
C VAL A 90 12.49 10.12 19.84
N GLU A 91 12.63 9.49 20.99
CA GLU A 91 13.45 8.30 21.21
C GLU A 91 12.67 7.00 20.95
N SER A 92 13.38 5.94 20.58
CA SER A 92 12.78 4.64 20.23
C SER A 92 11.98 3.99 21.35
N GLY A 93 12.33 4.27 22.61
CA GLY A 93 11.62 3.74 23.78
C GLY A 93 10.31 4.45 24.11
N GLN A 94 9.97 5.56 23.44
CA GLN A 94 8.77 6.32 23.74
C GLN A 94 7.50 5.75 23.11
N ASN A 95 7.61 4.84 22.13
CA ASN A 95 6.47 4.40 21.31
C ASN A 95 5.65 5.57 20.73
N ASN A 96 6.29 6.70 20.45
CA ASN A 96 5.64 7.88 19.89
C ASN A 96 5.92 7.96 18.39
N PHE A 97 5.03 7.36 17.62
CA PHE A 97 5.25 7.09 16.20
C PHE A 97 4.93 8.25 15.28
N CYS A 98 4.50 9.39 15.83
CA CYS A 98 4.01 10.51 15.04
C CYS A 98 4.37 11.89 15.64
N GLY A 99 5.37 11.92 16.53
CA GLY A 99 5.91 13.16 17.07
C GLY A 99 5.02 13.89 18.07
N LEU A 100 4.03 13.22 18.66
CA LEU A 100 3.04 13.83 19.55
C LEU A 100 3.71 14.60 20.69
N GLY A 101 3.46 15.92 20.74
CA GLY A 101 3.95 16.78 21.80
C GLY A 101 5.47 17.03 21.79
N SER A 102 6.17 16.61 20.74
CA SER A 102 7.59 16.92 20.57
C SER A 102 7.76 18.26 19.88
N PHE A 103 8.02 19.31 20.68
CA PHE A 103 8.34 20.66 20.20
C PHE A 103 9.28 21.34 21.20
N ASP A 104 10.13 22.26 20.72
CA ASP A 104 10.98 23.15 21.54
C ASP A 104 11.63 22.50 22.77
N ASN A 105 12.48 21.48 22.56
CA ASN A 105 13.23 20.76 23.60
C ASN A 105 12.38 20.00 24.64
N LYS A 106 11.09 19.74 24.38
CA LYS A 106 10.29 18.82 25.21
C LYS A 106 10.40 17.39 24.67
N GLN A 107 10.75 16.46 25.57
CA GLN A 107 10.54 15.03 25.34
C GLN A 107 9.04 14.85 25.10
N GLY A 108 8.67 14.42 23.89
CA GLY A 108 7.28 14.27 23.49
C GLY A 108 6.51 13.27 24.38
N ALA A 109 5.26 12.99 24.03
CA ALA A 109 4.50 11.94 24.70
C ALA A 109 5.25 10.58 24.66
N SER A 110 5.04 9.76 25.68
CA SER A 110 5.56 8.39 25.74
C SER A 110 4.44 7.43 26.09
N PHE A 111 4.43 6.27 25.44
CA PHE A 111 3.41 5.26 25.60
C PHE A 111 4.03 3.93 26.06
N PRO A 112 3.43 3.25 27.05
CA PRO A 112 3.91 1.96 27.57
C PRO A 112 4.13 0.87 26.52
N THR A 113 3.31 0.82 25.45
CA THR A 113 3.37 -0.24 24.44
C THR A 113 3.27 0.31 23.02
N ILE A 114 3.72 -0.49 22.04
CA ILE A 114 3.55 -0.18 20.61
C ILE A 114 2.07 0.07 20.30
N ARG A 115 1.17 -0.79 20.79
CA ARG A 115 -0.27 -0.64 20.55
C ARG A 115 -0.84 0.67 21.06
N GLU A 116 -0.45 1.08 22.26
CA GLU A 116 -0.91 2.36 22.83
C GLU A 116 -0.38 3.57 22.05
N GLY A 117 0.89 3.51 21.63
CA GLY A 117 1.50 4.52 20.76
C GLY A 117 0.79 4.64 19.41
N VAL A 118 0.48 3.50 18.78
CA VAL A 118 -0.29 3.47 17.53
C VAL A 118 -1.70 4.00 17.76
N ARG A 119 -2.39 3.60 18.83
CA ARG A 119 -3.73 4.12 19.14
C ARG A 119 -3.72 5.65 19.28
N ALA A 120 -2.77 6.20 20.02
CA ALA A 120 -2.66 7.65 20.17
C ALA A 120 -2.41 8.36 18.82
N HIS A 121 -1.59 7.77 17.95
CA HIS A 121 -1.40 8.27 16.59
C HIS A 121 -2.71 8.26 15.78
N ILE A 122 -3.44 7.13 15.77
CA ILE A 122 -4.71 6.99 15.06
C ILE A 122 -5.75 8.00 15.59
N GLN A 123 -5.81 8.19 16.90
CA GLN A 123 -6.68 9.18 17.51
C GLN A 123 -6.33 10.60 17.07
N HIS A 124 -5.03 10.94 16.98
CA HIS A 124 -4.63 12.27 16.51
C HIS A 124 -5.04 12.51 15.04
N LEU A 125 -4.88 11.50 14.18
CA LEU A 125 -5.38 11.55 12.79
C LEU A 125 -6.90 11.71 12.73
N LYS A 126 -7.64 11.00 13.59
CA LYS A 126 -9.11 11.14 13.70
C LYS A 126 -9.51 12.53 14.20
N ALA A 127 -8.72 13.12 15.09
CA ALA A 127 -8.94 14.48 15.56
C ALA A 127 -8.94 15.45 14.36
N TYR A 128 -7.93 15.38 13.51
CA TYR A 128 -7.82 16.21 12.31
C TYR A 128 -8.90 15.93 11.27
N SER A 129 -9.27 14.67 11.05
CA SER A 129 -10.04 14.28 9.85
C SER A 129 -11.54 14.06 10.05
N SER A 130 -12.02 14.08 11.29
CA SER A 130 -13.42 13.78 11.60
C SER A 130 -13.90 14.54 12.83
N THR A 131 -15.21 14.72 12.94
CA THR A 131 -15.90 15.20 14.16
C THR A 131 -16.56 14.08 14.96
N GLU A 132 -16.49 12.83 14.48
CA GLU A 132 -17.05 11.66 15.17
C GLU A 132 -16.34 11.36 16.49
N ASP A 133 -17.07 10.75 17.43
CA ASP A 133 -16.51 10.32 18.71
C ASP A 133 -15.47 9.21 18.55
N LEU A 134 -14.59 9.07 19.54
CA LEU A 134 -13.63 7.97 19.60
C LEU A 134 -14.34 6.65 19.92
N ASN A 135 -13.87 5.57 19.29
CA ASN A 135 -14.40 4.22 19.53
C ASN A 135 -13.62 3.47 20.62
N ARG A 136 -12.52 4.04 21.11
CA ARG A 136 -11.69 3.56 22.23
C ARG A 136 -11.42 4.67 23.24
N GLU A 137 -10.85 4.27 24.38
CA GLU A 137 -10.39 5.22 25.40
C GLU A 137 -9.36 6.20 24.79
N LEU A 138 -9.46 7.47 25.18
CA LEU A 138 -8.54 8.51 24.73
C LEU A 138 -7.14 8.31 25.33
N LEU A 139 -6.14 8.11 24.47
CA LEU A 139 -4.72 8.06 24.83
C LEU A 139 -3.93 9.25 24.29
N ASP A 140 -4.37 9.87 23.19
CA ASP A 140 -3.71 11.05 22.65
C ASP A 140 -3.83 12.25 23.62
N PRO A 141 -2.73 12.69 24.26
CA PRO A 141 -2.78 13.78 25.23
C PRO A 141 -3.03 15.15 24.56
N ARG A 142 -3.01 15.21 23.23
CA ARG A 142 -3.20 16.43 22.44
C ARG A 142 -4.50 16.46 21.66
N PHE A 143 -5.34 15.45 21.79
CA PHE A 143 -6.57 15.30 21.03
C PHE A 143 -7.47 16.54 21.09
N HIS A 144 -7.61 17.12 22.28
CA HIS A 144 -8.43 18.30 22.52
C HIS A 144 -7.83 19.63 22.03
N PHE A 145 -6.55 19.65 21.61
CA PHE A 145 -5.92 20.85 21.05
C PHE A 145 -6.08 20.95 19.52
N VAL A 146 -6.58 19.89 18.87
CA VAL A 146 -6.83 19.89 17.43
C VAL A 146 -8.24 20.43 17.16
N GLU A 147 -8.34 21.37 16.23
CA GLU A 147 -9.64 21.74 15.66
C GLU A 147 -10.20 20.54 14.89
N ARG A 148 -11.28 19.94 15.41
CA ARG A 148 -11.82 18.68 14.89
C ARG A 148 -12.28 18.84 13.44
N GLY A 149 -11.87 17.91 12.56
CA GLY A 149 -12.25 17.94 11.14
C GLY A 149 -11.54 19.00 10.29
N SER A 150 -10.44 19.59 10.79
CA SER A 150 -9.67 20.63 10.10
C SER A 150 -8.79 20.14 8.95
N ALA A 151 -8.58 18.83 8.78
CA ALA A 151 -7.80 18.26 7.68
C ALA A 151 -8.38 16.92 7.21
N LEU A 152 -9.04 16.91 6.04
CA LEU A 152 -9.80 15.74 5.57
C LEU A 152 -8.94 14.75 4.77
N ASP A 153 -7.91 15.25 4.09
CA ASP A 153 -6.94 14.46 3.34
C ASP A 153 -5.49 14.78 3.72
N VAL A 154 -4.55 14.00 3.20
CA VAL A 154 -3.12 14.13 3.52
C VAL A 154 -2.53 15.48 3.12
N HIS A 155 -3.11 16.18 2.14
CA HIS A 155 -2.63 17.49 1.72
C HIS A 155 -2.97 18.56 2.75
N ASP A 156 -4.12 18.45 3.39
CA ASP A 156 -4.53 19.35 4.47
C ASP A 156 -3.65 19.27 5.71
N LEU A 157 -2.91 18.19 5.90
CA LEU A 157 -1.95 18.07 7.02
C LEU A 157 -0.77 19.04 6.88
N THR A 158 -0.46 19.52 5.68
CA THR A 158 0.57 20.54 5.47
C THR A 158 0.19 21.85 6.16
N GLY A 159 1.07 22.36 7.00
CA GLY A 159 0.87 23.58 7.79
C GLY A 159 0.01 23.40 9.04
N ARG A 160 -0.66 22.25 9.20
CA ARG A 160 -1.48 21.92 10.38
C ARG A 160 -0.80 20.90 11.28
N TRP A 161 -0.41 19.76 10.70
CA TRP A 161 0.36 18.72 11.38
C TRP A 161 1.84 19.06 11.41
N ALA A 162 2.40 19.37 10.23
CA ALA A 162 3.81 19.68 10.05
C ALA A 162 3.98 20.99 9.27
N THR A 163 4.98 21.78 9.65
CA THR A 163 5.30 23.07 8.99
C THR A 163 5.95 22.89 7.61
N ASP A 164 6.40 21.69 7.27
CA ASP A 164 7.00 21.40 5.97
C ASP A 164 5.97 21.59 4.83
N PRO A 165 6.20 22.53 3.89
CA PRO A 165 5.29 22.78 2.78
C PRO A 165 5.15 21.58 1.82
N LYS A 166 6.06 20.60 1.88
CA LYS A 166 6.03 19.37 1.06
C LYS A 166 5.44 18.17 1.80
N TYR A 167 4.93 18.34 3.02
CA TYR A 167 4.50 17.23 3.87
C TYR A 167 3.48 16.31 3.20
N GLY A 168 2.33 16.85 2.77
CA GLY A 168 1.31 16.06 2.08
C GLY A 168 1.81 15.37 0.81
N ILE A 169 2.68 16.04 0.03
CA ILE A 169 3.29 15.48 -1.17
C ILE A 169 4.18 14.27 -0.83
N LYS A 170 4.95 14.35 0.26
CA LYS A 170 5.78 13.23 0.73
C LYS A 170 4.91 12.04 1.13
N LEU A 171 3.80 12.28 1.84
CA LEU A 171 2.86 11.21 2.20
C LEU A 171 2.27 10.54 0.95
N VAL A 172 1.79 11.31 -0.03
CA VAL A 172 1.29 10.77 -1.30
C VAL A 172 2.35 9.92 -2.01
N SER A 173 3.60 10.35 -2.05
CA SER A 173 4.68 9.57 -2.66
C SER A 173 4.92 8.23 -1.95
N LEU A 174 4.82 8.20 -0.62
CA LEU A 174 4.93 6.95 0.15
C LEU A 174 3.71 6.04 -0.07
N LEU A 175 2.50 6.60 -0.12
CA LEU A 175 1.29 5.86 -0.47
C LEU A 175 1.39 5.22 -1.85
N GLN A 176 1.92 5.93 -2.84
CA GLN A 176 2.13 5.38 -4.19
C GLN A 176 3.09 4.17 -4.17
N ARG A 177 4.15 4.24 -3.36
CA ARG A 177 5.10 3.12 -3.21
C ARG A 177 4.44 1.91 -2.54
N VAL A 178 3.66 2.12 -1.49
CA VAL A 178 2.88 1.06 -0.83
C VAL A 178 1.88 0.43 -1.81
N SER A 179 1.13 1.26 -2.55
CA SER A 179 0.18 0.77 -3.55
C SER A 179 0.87 -0.03 -4.67
N LEU A 180 2.08 0.33 -5.07
CA LEU A 180 2.84 -0.42 -6.06
C LEU A 180 3.22 -1.82 -5.55
N ILE A 181 3.62 -1.93 -4.28
CA ILE A 181 3.93 -3.21 -3.64
C ILE A 181 2.69 -4.09 -3.61
N GLU A 182 1.56 -3.56 -3.11
CA GLU A 182 0.29 -4.31 -3.02
C GLU A 182 -0.13 -4.84 -4.40
N ARG A 183 -0.12 -3.99 -5.43
CA ARG A 183 -0.50 -4.41 -6.79
C ARG A 183 0.45 -5.45 -7.37
N THR A 184 1.75 -5.33 -7.08
CA THR A 184 2.73 -6.32 -7.52
C THR A 184 2.49 -7.67 -6.86
N GLN A 185 2.22 -7.70 -5.55
CA GLN A 185 1.91 -8.92 -4.82
C GLN A 185 0.62 -9.58 -5.35
N LEU A 186 -0.44 -8.80 -5.58
CA LEU A 186 -1.69 -9.31 -6.13
C LEU A 186 -1.49 -9.98 -7.50
N VAL A 187 -0.67 -9.41 -8.38
CA VAL A 187 -0.36 -10.03 -9.69
C VAL A 187 0.44 -11.32 -9.51
N LEU A 188 1.50 -11.30 -8.70
CA LEU A 188 2.33 -12.49 -8.47
C LEU A 188 1.54 -13.65 -7.84
N ASN A 189 0.61 -13.33 -6.94
CA ASN A 189 -0.24 -14.32 -6.28
C ASN A 189 -1.37 -14.84 -7.18
N ALA A 190 -1.80 -14.07 -8.19
CA ALA A 190 -2.80 -14.50 -9.16
C ALA A 190 -2.26 -15.54 -10.17
N GLU A 191 -0.94 -15.63 -10.35
CA GLU A 191 -0.29 -16.49 -11.36
C GLU A 191 -0.14 -17.98 -10.97
N VAL A 192 -0.69 -18.46 -9.83
CA VAL A 192 -0.51 -19.87 -9.41
C VAL A 192 -1.82 -20.60 -9.04
N PRO A 193 -2.48 -21.28 -10.01
CA PRO A 193 -3.39 -22.37 -9.73
C PRO A 193 -2.61 -23.65 -9.39
N MET A 194 -2.67 -24.08 -8.12
CA MET A 194 -2.13 -25.35 -7.66
C MET A 194 -2.93 -26.52 -8.28
N GLY A 195 -2.41 -27.11 -9.36
CA GLY A 195 -3.07 -28.26 -10.01
C GLY A 195 -2.65 -28.59 -11.45
N TYR A 196 -1.87 -27.76 -12.14
CA TYR A 196 -1.38 -28.12 -13.47
C TYR A 196 -0.15 -29.03 -13.37
N GLN A 197 -0.35 -30.32 -13.61
CA GLN A 197 0.75 -31.26 -13.90
C GLN A 197 1.58 -30.72 -15.07
N GLU A 198 2.91 -30.87 -15.01
CA GLU A 198 3.83 -30.54 -16.11
C GLU A 198 3.31 -31.15 -17.43
N VAL A 199 2.72 -30.32 -18.29
CA VAL A 199 2.34 -30.73 -19.63
C VAL A 199 3.59 -30.62 -20.50
N SER A 200 3.97 -31.74 -21.13
CA SER A 200 5.26 -31.96 -21.80
C SER A 200 5.53 -31.15 -23.07
N GLU A 201 4.73 -30.12 -23.38
CA GLU A 201 5.00 -29.19 -24.48
C GLU A 201 4.46 -27.80 -24.12
N PRO A 202 5.15 -26.70 -24.50
CA PRO A 202 4.67 -25.36 -24.22
C PRO A 202 3.46 -25.07 -25.11
N LYS A 203 2.26 -25.33 -24.59
CA LYS A 203 1.04 -24.86 -25.21
C LYS A 203 1.02 -23.34 -25.08
N VAL A 204 1.02 -22.65 -26.22
CA VAL A 204 0.82 -21.19 -26.27
C VAL A 204 -0.45 -20.87 -25.50
N MET A 205 -0.30 -20.15 -24.39
CA MET A 205 -1.41 -19.76 -23.52
C MET A 205 -2.25 -18.75 -24.29
N VAL A 206 -3.49 -19.12 -24.61
CA VAL A 206 -4.43 -18.25 -25.30
C VAL A 206 -4.97 -17.27 -24.26
N VAL A 207 -4.92 -15.98 -24.58
CA VAL A 207 -5.32 -14.85 -23.70
C VAL A 207 -6.75 -15.01 -23.14
N SER A 208 -7.59 -15.82 -23.78
CA SER A 208 -8.93 -16.18 -23.32
C SER A 208 -8.96 -16.84 -21.94
N ASP A 209 -7.89 -17.50 -21.52
CA ASP A 209 -7.89 -18.34 -20.30
C ASP A 209 -7.57 -17.53 -19.03
N ILE A 210 -7.18 -16.24 -19.18
CA ILE A 210 -6.84 -15.33 -18.08
C ILE A 210 -8.03 -14.44 -17.68
N ILE A 211 -9.08 -14.35 -18.51
CA ILE A 211 -10.08 -13.29 -18.39
C ILE A 211 -11.34 -13.81 -17.70
N GLU A 212 -11.32 -13.80 -16.37
CA GLU A 212 -12.51 -13.45 -15.58
C GLU A 212 -12.24 -12.15 -14.80
N VAL A 213 -11.59 -11.20 -15.46
CA VAL A 213 -11.17 -9.93 -14.86
C VAL A 213 -11.98 -8.79 -15.46
N LYS A 214 -12.52 -7.95 -14.58
CA LYS A 214 -13.41 -6.82 -14.88
C LYS A 214 -13.00 -6.03 -16.14
N PRO A 215 -13.96 -5.49 -16.91
CA PRO A 215 -13.73 -4.86 -18.23
C PRO A 215 -12.61 -3.81 -18.29
N VAL A 216 -12.28 -3.17 -17.16
CA VAL A 216 -11.18 -2.19 -17.05
C VAL A 216 -9.79 -2.81 -17.28
N ILE A 217 -9.57 -4.08 -16.93
CA ILE A 217 -8.27 -4.74 -17.12
C ILE A 217 -8.10 -5.20 -18.57
N LYS A 218 -9.21 -5.46 -19.27
CA LYS A 218 -9.20 -5.81 -20.69
C LYS A 218 -8.61 -4.69 -21.55
N ASP A 219 -9.07 -3.45 -21.38
CA ASP A 219 -8.58 -2.31 -22.18
C ASP A 219 -7.09 -2.02 -21.95
N VAL A 220 -6.62 -2.18 -20.70
CA VAL A 220 -5.21 -2.00 -20.33
C VAL A 220 -4.35 -3.11 -20.94
N VAL A 221 -4.85 -4.36 -20.97
CA VAL A 221 -4.15 -5.47 -21.61
C VAL A 221 -4.12 -5.28 -23.14
N GLU A 222 -5.25 -4.97 -23.76
CA GLU A 222 -5.33 -4.79 -25.23
C GLU A 222 -4.40 -3.67 -25.72
N THR A 223 -4.40 -2.51 -25.05
CA THR A 223 -3.53 -1.36 -25.43
C THR A 223 -2.03 -1.66 -25.30
N VAL A 224 -1.65 -2.60 -24.42
CA VAL A 224 -0.25 -2.92 -24.10
C VAL A 224 0.30 -4.01 -25.01
N PHE A 225 -0.57 -4.92 -25.46
CA PHE A 225 -0.19 -6.05 -26.29
C PHE A 225 -0.30 -5.77 -27.81
N GLU A 226 -0.88 -4.64 -28.23
CA GLU A 226 -0.92 -4.18 -29.64
C GLU A 226 0.45 -3.97 -30.32
N GLY A 227 1.57 -4.17 -29.62
CA GLY A 227 2.92 -4.15 -30.21
C GLY A 227 3.75 -5.43 -30.01
N ILE A 228 3.18 -6.49 -29.43
CA ILE A 228 3.91 -7.75 -29.11
C ILE A 228 3.29 -8.96 -29.84
N ILE A 229 2.12 -8.80 -30.44
CA ILE A 229 1.48 -9.84 -31.26
C ILE A 229 2.14 -9.82 -32.64
N ASP A 230 2.85 -10.90 -32.98
CA ASP A 230 3.21 -11.17 -34.36
C ASP A 230 1.93 -11.61 -35.08
N GLU A 231 1.38 -10.75 -35.93
CA GLU A 231 0.18 -11.05 -36.72
C GLU A 231 0.40 -12.15 -37.78
N ASN A 232 1.60 -12.75 -37.88
CA ASN A 232 1.95 -13.69 -38.96
C ASN A 232 2.02 -15.17 -38.55
N ILE A 233 1.34 -15.64 -37.50
CA ILE A 233 1.23 -17.09 -37.23
C ILE A 233 -0.22 -17.56 -37.26
N VAL A 234 -0.84 -17.48 -38.44
CA VAL A 234 -1.89 -18.36 -38.97
C VAL A 234 -1.80 -18.11 -40.49
N GLU A 235 -1.51 -19.03 -41.42
CA GLU A 235 -1.88 -20.41 -41.63
C GLU A 235 -0.75 -21.09 -42.44
N ASP A 236 -0.10 -22.12 -41.89
CA ASP A 236 0.58 -23.10 -42.74
C ASP A 236 0.47 -24.47 -42.07
N GLY A 237 -0.28 -25.36 -42.71
CA GLY A 237 -0.16 -26.81 -42.50
C GLY A 237 -1.09 -27.45 -41.48
N ILE A 238 -2.35 -27.68 -41.87
CA ILE A 238 -3.02 -28.95 -41.54
C ILE A 238 -3.33 -29.65 -42.86
N GLU A 239 -2.38 -30.48 -43.31
CA GLU A 239 -2.70 -31.61 -44.19
C GLU A 239 -3.49 -32.64 -43.36
N GLU A 240 -4.81 -32.71 -43.55
CA GLU A 240 -5.56 -33.90 -43.14
C GLU A 240 -5.39 -35.01 -44.19
N LYS A 241 -4.58 -36.01 -43.82
CA LYS A 241 -4.58 -37.32 -44.46
C LYS A 241 -5.76 -38.17 -43.96
N GLY A 242 -6.69 -38.46 -44.87
CA GLY A 242 -7.48 -39.70 -44.96
C GLY A 242 -8.75 -39.78 -44.08
N GLY A 243 -9.90 -40.27 -44.56
CA GLY A 243 -10.26 -40.87 -45.84
C GLY A 243 -11.67 -41.49 -45.82
N TRP A 244 -12.14 -41.86 -47.02
CA TRP A 244 -13.22 -42.81 -47.35
C TRP A 244 -14.68 -42.46 -46.99
N LEU A 245 -15.50 -42.19 -48.01
CA LEU A 245 -16.59 -43.08 -48.49
C LEU A 245 -17.43 -42.39 -49.59
N LYS A 246 -17.39 -43.00 -50.79
CA LYS A 246 -18.33 -42.94 -51.94
C LYS A 246 -18.62 -41.60 -52.62
#